data_AF-A0A5C7FCH9-F1
#
_entry.id   AF-A0A5C7FCH9-F1
#
_cell.length_a   1.000
_cell.length_b   1.000
_cell.length_c   1.000
_cell.angle_alpha   90.00
_cell.angle_beta   90.00
_cell.angle_gamma   90.00
#
_symmetry.space_group_name_H-M   'P 1'
#
loop_
_entity.id
_entity.type
_entity.pdbx_description
1 polymer ?
#
loop_
_entity_poly.entity_id
_entity_poly.type
_entity_poly.pdbx_seq_one_letter_code
_entity_poly.pdbx_strand_id
1 'polypeptide(L)'
;MESFRWFIEFSKLIFILFIIMFAYTLINAFLLEAAGGFEVLSESGYATIFFLLQTGGILALMTVYYRNRLQPHSRLKLLAQEPLSKAWTRRLSAAGMAAIAASYVILLLVALG
;
A
#
# COMPACT_ATOMS: atom_id res chain seq x y z
N MET A 1 5.94 24.03 20.96
CA MET A 1 4.65 23.85 20.24
C MET A 1 4.81 23.12 18.91
N GLU A 2 5.91 23.26 18.18
CA GLU A 2 6.12 22.57 16.89
C GLU A 2 6.23 21.05 17.03
N SER A 3 6.95 20.53 18.03
CA SER A 3 7.07 19.07 18.26
C SER A 3 5.74 18.38 18.52
N PHE A 4 4.80 19.05 19.20
CA PHE A 4 3.46 18.51 19.46
C PHE A 4 2.59 18.47 18.20
N ARG A 5 2.68 19.51 17.34
CA ARG A 5 2.01 19.52 16.04
C ARG A 5 2.59 18.47 15.10
N TRP A 6 3.92 18.30 15.12
CA TRP A 6 4.61 17.23 14.41
C TRP A 6 4.11 15.86 14.82
N PHE A 7 4.05 15.61 16.12
CA PHE A 7 3.53 14.34 16.66
C PHE A 7 2.11 14.06 16.18
N ILE A 8 1.21 15.05 16.23
CA ILE A 8 -0.18 14.87 15.77
C ILE A 8 -0.27 14.52 14.29
N GLU A 9 0.45 15.22 13.40
CA GLU A 9 0.38 14.93 11.97
C GLU A 9 1.02 13.59 11.62
N PHE A 10 2.13 13.26 12.28
CA PHE A 10 2.76 11.95 12.15
C PHE A 10 1.83 10.83 12.62
N SER A 11 1.17 11.00 13.76
CA SER A 11 0.16 10.04 14.25
C SER A 11 -1.02 9.89 13.29
N LYS A 12 -1.48 10.97 12.64
CA LYS A 12 -2.53 10.88 11.61
C LYS A 12 -2.07 10.05 10.41
N LEU A 13 -0.85 10.26 9.94
CA LEU A 13 -0.29 9.49 8.83
C LEU A 13 -0.16 8.01 9.18
N ILE A 14 0.38 7.70 10.36
CA ILE A 14 0.45 6.34 10.88
C ILE A 14 -0.94 5.73 10.97
N PHE A 15 -1.93 6.46 11.49
CA PHE A 15 -3.27 5.95 11.65
C PHE A 15 -3.95 5.65 10.31
N ILE A 16 -3.76 6.50 9.29
CA ILE A 16 -4.25 6.24 7.93
C ILE A 16 -3.56 5.01 7.33
N LEU A 17 -2.23 4.92 7.46
CA LEU A 17 -1.49 3.73 7.03
C LEU A 17 -1.99 2.47 7.74
N PHE A 18 -2.22 2.56 9.05
CA PHE A 18 -2.75 1.47 9.86
C PHE A 18 -4.13 1.03 9.37
N ILE A 19 -5.07 1.94 9.15
CA ILE A 19 -6.41 1.61 8.63
C ILE A 19 -6.31 0.90 7.27
N ILE A 20 -5.48 1.43 6.38
CA ILE A 20 -5.32 0.87 5.03
C ILE A 20 -4.68 -0.51 5.10
N MET A 21 -3.62 -0.68 5.89
CA MET A 21 -2.98 -1.98 6.12
C MET A 21 -3.94 -2.96 6.78
N PHE A 22 -4.72 -2.54 7.76
CA PHE A 22 -5.70 -3.39 8.44
C PHE A 22 -6.79 -3.87 7.49
N ALA A 23 -7.42 -2.95 6.73
CA ALA A 23 -8.39 -3.31 5.71
C ALA A 23 -7.78 -4.27 4.67
N TYR A 24 -6.52 -4.04 4.31
CA TYR A 24 -5.80 -4.89 3.39
C TYR A 24 -5.52 -6.30 3.92
N THR A 25 -5.13 -6.41 5.19
CA THR A 25 -4.93 -7.69 5.86
C THR A 25 -6.22 -8.48 5.90
N LEU A 26 -7.36 -7.84 6.18
CA LEU A 26 -8.67 -8.51 6.13
C LEU A 26 -8.96 -9.07 4.74
N ILE A 27 -8.81 -8.25 3.69
CA ILE A 27 -9.03 -8.69 2.31
C ILE A 27 -8.12 -9.87 1.95
N ASN A 28 -6.83 -9.79 2.29
CA ASN A 28 -5.89 -10.87 2.01
C ASN A 28 -6.19 -12.14 2.80
N ALA A 29 -6.60 -12.03 4.07
CA ALA A 29 -6.98 -13.19 4.85
C ALA A 29 -8.13 -13.95 4.18
N PHE A 30 -9.18 -13.24 3.74
CA PHE A 30 -10.29 -13.86 3.03
C PHE A 30 -9.87 -14.46 1.68
N LEU A 31 -9.03 -13.77 0.91
CA LEU A 31 -8.60 -14.25 -0.40
C LEU A 31 -7.65 -15.45 -0.30
N LEU A 32 -6.73 -15.45 0.67
CA LEU A 32 -5.83 -16.57 0.92
C LEU A 32 -6.62 -17.80 1.39
N GLU A 33 -7.55 -17.62 2.32
CA GLU A 33 -8.41 -18.72 2.79
C GLU A 33 -9.23 -19.32 1.63
N ALA A 34 -9.83 -18.47 0.79
CA ALA A 34 -10.57 -18.91 -0.39
C ALA A 34 -9.68 -19.63 -1.43
N ALA A 35 -8.38 -19.35 -1.44
CA ALA A 35 -7.39 -19.94 -2.33
C ALA A 35 -6.79 -21.26 -1.79
N GLY A 36 -7.28 -21.78 -0.66
CA GLY A 36 -6.77 -23.01 -0.04
C GLY A 36 -5.83 -22.78 1.15
N GLY A 37 -5.73 -21.53 1.62
CA GLY A 37 -4.93 -21.16 2.78
C GLY A 37 -3.54 -20.65 2.45
N PHE A 38 -2.84 -20.17 3.47
CA PHE A 38 -1.46 -19.64 3.33
C PHE A 38 -0.44 -20.72 2.93
N GLU A 39 -0.69 -21.97 3.32
CA GLU A 39 0.22 -23.10 3.06
C GLU A 39 0.48 -23.28 1.57
N VAL A 40 -0.56 -23.20 0.72
CA VAL A 40 -0.45 -23.32 -0.74
C VAL A 40 0.53 -22.28 -1.32
N LEU A 41 0.43 -21.02 -0.87
CA LEU A 41 1.32 -19.94 -1.33
C LEU A 41 2.75 -20.08 -0.76
N SER A 42 2.89 -20.61 0.45
CA SER A 42 4.18 -20.83 1.09
C SER A 42 4.95 -21.97 0.40
N GLU A 43 4.27 -23.07 0.09
CA GLU A 43 4.86 -24.24 -0.58
C GLU A 43 5.28 -23.93 -2.03
N SER A 44 4.58 -23.01 -2.70
CA SER A 44 4.91 -22.62 -4.07
C SER A 44 6.20 -21.80 -4.20
N GLY A 45 6.79 -21.33 -3.08
CA GLY A 45 7.96 -20.45 -3.08
C GLY A 45 7.70 -19.01 -3.57
N TYR A 46 6.46 -18.67 -3.92
CA TYR A 46 6.08 -17.34 -4.44
C TYR A 46 5.61 -16.37 -3.35
N ALA A 47 5.47 -16.83 -2.11
CA ALA A 47 5.00 -16.01 -0.97
C ALA A 47 5.75 -14.68 -0.85
N THR A 48 7.07 -14.68 -0.89
CA THR A 48 7.87 -13.44 -0.77
C THR A 48 7.56 -12.44 -1.89
N ILE A 49 7.47 -12.91 -3.14
CA ILE A 49 7.18 -12.05 -4.30
C ILE A 49 5.75 -11.50 -4.20
N PHE A 50 4.79 -12.34 -3.80
CA PHE A 50 3.42 -11.95 -3.54
C PHE A 50 3.36 -10.78 -2.54
N PHE A 51 3.93 -10.93 -1.35
CA PHE A 51 3.88 -9.86 -0.34
C PHE A 51 4.69 -8.61 -0.72
N LEU A 52 5.79 -8.75 -1.47
CA LEU A 52 6.55 -7.60 -1.95
C LEU A 52 5.77 -6.78 -2.98
N LEU A 53 5.08 -7.43 -3.93
CA LEU A 53 4.22 -6.75 -4.89
C LEU A 53 3.08 -6.01 -4.21
N GLN A 54 2.48 -6.65 -3.21
CA GLN A 54 1.42 -6.09 -2.39
C GLN A 54 1.88 -4.87 -1.59
N THR A 55 2.96 -5.02 -0.83
CA THR A 55 3.53 -3.96 0.01
C THR A 55 4.01 -2.79 -0.85
N GLY A 56 4.75 -3.06 -1.93
CA GLY A 56 5.23 -2.05 -2.87
C GLY A 56 4.08 -1.30 -3.55
N GLY A 57 3.02 -2.02 -3.94
CA GLY A 57 1.83 -1.42 -4.53
C GLY A 57 1.12 -0.47 -3.58
N ILE A 58 0.95 -0.86 -2.32
CA ILE A 58 0.32 0.01 -1.31
C ILE A 58 1.21 1.22 -1.00
N LEU A 59 2.52 1.04 -0.86
CA LEU A 59 3.45 2.15 -0.64
C LEU A 59 3.43 3.16 -1.80
N ALA A 60 3.32 2.69 -3.05
CA ALA A 60 3.19 3.57 -4.21
C ALA A 60 1.88 4.39 -4.15
N LEU A 61 0.75 3.75 -3.87
CA LEU A 61 -0.54 4.42 -3.73
C LEU A 61 -0.56 5.39 -2.56
N MET A 62 0.03 5.00 -1.44
CA MET A 62 0.16 5.85 -0.25
C MET A 62 1.06 7.05 -0.49
N THR A 63 2.13 6.89 -1.26
CA THR A 63 3.00 7.99 -1.66
C THR A 63 2.23 9.02 -2.49
N VAL A 64 1.41 8.55 -3.45
CA VAL A 64 0.54 9.42 -4.24
C VAL A 64 -0.50 10.12 -3.36
N TYR A 65 -1.19 9.38 -2.49
CA TYR A 65 -2.20 9.93 -1.60
C TYR A 65 -1.60 10.97 -0.65
N TYR A 66 -0.46 10.65 -0.04
CA TYR A 66 0.22 11.56 0.87
C TYR A 66 0.65 12.86 0.17
N ARG A 67 1.41 12.78 -0.93
CA ARG A 67 1.96 13.97 -1.61
C ARG A 67 0.91 14.87 -2.24
N ASN A 68 -0.21 14.30 -2.72
CA ASN A 68 -1.22 15.07 -3.44
C ASN A 68 -2.44 15.46 -2.61
N ARG A 69 -2.75 14.72 -1.53
CA ARG A 69 -3.95 14.99 -0.70
C ARG A 69 -3.60 15.43 0.71
N LEU A 70 -2.70 14.74 1.40
CA LEU A 70 -2.42 15.04 2.82
C LEU A 70 -1.43 16.19 2.98
N GLN A 71 -0.31 16.16 2.25
CA GLN A 71 0.77 17.14 2.37
C GLN A 71 0.33 18.60 2.09
N PRO A 72 -0.50 18.90 1.07
CA PRO A 72 -0.95 20.28 0.83
C PRO A 72 -1.80 20.88 1.97
N HIS A 73 -2.41 20.04 2.80
CA HIS A 73 -3.23 20.45 3.95
C HIS A 73 -2.48 20.34 5.28
N SER A 74 -1.21 19.90 5.24
CA SER A 74 -0.33 19.83 6.41
C SER A 74 -0.01 21.23 6.91
N ARG A 75 -0.12 21.43 8.23
CA ARG A 75 0.29 22.68 8.89
C ARG A 75 1.79 22.69 9.17
N LEU A 76 2.47 21.57 8.97
CA LEU A 76 3.92 21.46 9.03
C LEU A 76 4.47 21.69 7.63
N LYS A 77 5.15 22.82 7.45
CA LYS A 77 5.98 23.06 6.26
C LYS A 77 7.27 22.22 6.34
N LEU A 78 7.15 20.90 6.52
CA LEU A 78 8.26 19.97 6.27
C LEU A 78 8.66 20.21 4.81
N LEU A 79 9.90 20.69 4.60
CA LEU A 79 10.56 20.99 3.31
C LEU A 79 9.60 20.74 2.15
N ALA A 80 8.77 21.75 1.84
CA ALA A 80 7.56 21.60 1.05
C ALA A 80 7.88 20.88 -0.27
N GLN A 81 7.72 19.55 -0.29
CA GLN A 81 7.83 18.81 -1.53
C GLN A 81 6.57 19.13 -2.31
N GLU A 82 6.76 19.66 -3.51
CA GLU A 82 5.63 19.97 -4.38
C GLU A 82 4.78 18.70 -4.61
N PRO A 83 3.46 18.85 -4.84
CA PRO A 83 2.63 17.75 -5.25
C PRO A 83 3.25 17.01 -6.45
N LEU A 84 3.02 15.71 -6.55
CA LEU A 84 3.44 14.97 -7.74
C LEU A 84 2.71 15.51 -8.96
N SER A 85 3.43 15.64 -10.08
CA SER A 85 2.80 16.01 -11.34
C SER A 85 1.71 15.00 -11.73
N LYS A 86 0.73 15.43 -12.53
CA LYS A 86 -0.37 14.55 -13.00
C LYS A 86 0.17 13.28 -13.69
N ALA A 87 1.26 13.41 -14.45
CA ALA A 87 1.89 12.29 -15.14
C ALA A 87 2.47 11.27 -14.15
N TRP A 88 3.21 11.71 -13.14
CA TRP A 88 3.78 10.84 -12.11
C TRP A 88 2.71 10.22 -11.23
N THR A 89 1.70 11.00 -10.86
CA THR A 89 0.52 10.52 -10.14
C THR A 89 -0.13 9.34 -10.85
N ARG A 90 -0.38 9.47 -12.17
CA ARG A 90 -0.97 8.40 -12.98
C ARG A 90 -0.05 7.19 -13.08
N ARG A 91 1.26 7.40 -13.32
CA ARG A 91 2.24 6.31 -13.44
C ARG A 91 2.39 5.51 -12.14
N LEU A 92 2.56 6.19 -11.01
CA LEU A 92 2.69 5.54 -9.70
C LEU A 92 1.41 4.85 -9.28
N SER A 93 0.24 5.45 -9.53
CA SER A 93 -1.04 4.81 -9.22
C SER A 93 -1.26 3.58 -10.09
N ALA A 94 -0.98 3.67 -11.40
CA ALA A 94 -1.08 2.54 -12.31
C ALA A 94 -0.10 1.42 -11.94
N ALA A 95 1.16 1.76 -11.64
CA ALA A 95 2.16 0.80 -11.20
C ALA A 95 1.76 0.12 -9.88
N GLY A 96 1.24 0.90 -8.91
CA GLY A 96 0.79 0.37 -7.63
C GLY A 96 -0.39 -0.58 -7.76
N MET A 97 -1.41 -0.21 -8.54
CA MET A 97 -2.55 -1.08 -8.85
C MET A 97 -2.12 -2.32 -9.64
N ALA A 98 -1.22 -2.17 -10.62
CA ALA A 98 -0.71 -3.28 -11.40
C ALA A 98 0.09 -4.27 -10.55
N ALA A 99 0.90 -3.79 -9.60
CA ALA A 99 1.63 -4.65 -8.67
C ALA A 99 0.67 -5.47 -7.78
N ILE A 100 -0.36 -4.83 -7.22
CA ILE A 100 -1.38 -5.52 -6.44
C ILE A 100 -2.13 -6.55 -7.30
N ALA A 101 -2.55 -6.18 -8.52
CA ALA A 101 -3.22 -7.10 -9.43
C ALA A 101 -2.34 -8.30 -9.80
N ALA A 102 -1.06 -8.06 -10.11
CA ALA A 102 -0.10 -9.12 -10.40
C ALA A 102 0.09 -10.07 -9.22
N SER A 103 0.06 -9.57 -7.97
CA SER A 103 0.11 -10.44 -6.79
C SER A 103 -1.07 -11.42 -6.75
N TYR A 104 -2.28 -10.96 -7.08
CA TYR A 104 -3.45 -11.84 -7.09
C TYR A 104 -3.47 -12.81 -8.27
N VAL A 105 -2.87 -12.45 -9.40
CA VAL A 105 -2.64 -13.39 -10.51
C VAL A 105 -1.72 -14.53 -10.05
N ILE A 106 -0.65 -14.24 -9.30
CA ILE A 106 0.22 -15.27 -8.70
C ILE A 106 -0.60 -16.19 -7.79
N LEU A 107 -1.41 -15.61 -6.89
CA LEU A 107 -2.24 -16.39 -5.97
C LEU A 107 -3.19 -17.33 -6.72
N LEU A 108 -3.85 -16.84 -7.77
CA LEU A 108 -4.76 -17.66 -8.59
C LEU A 108 -4.03 -18.77 -9.33
N LEU A 109 -2.85 -18.51 -9.90
CA LEU A 109 -2.06 -19.53 -10.59
C LEU A 109 -1.61 -20.63 -9.63
N VAL A 110 -1.23 -20.24 -8.41
CA VAL A 110 -0.81 -21.19 -7.37
C VAL A 110 -2.00 -21.99 -6.81
N ALA A 111 -3.18 -21.38 -6.70
CA ALA A 111 -4.37 -22.06 -6.20
C ALA A 111 -4.99 -23.06 -7.21
N LEU A 112 -4.73 -22.87 -8.51
CA LEU A 112 -5.30 -23.67 -9.59
C LEU A 112 -4.34 -24.71 -10.19
N GLY A 113 -3.04 -24.63 -9.87
CA GLY A 113 -1.99 -25.51 -10.37
C GLY A 113 -1.57 -26.53 -9.32
#